data_AF-A0AAU5ZDG8-F1
#
_entry.id   AF-A0AAU5ZDG8-F1
#
_cell.length_a   1.000
_cell.length_b   1.000
_cell.length_c   1.000
_cell.angle_alpha   90.00
_cell.angle_beta   90.00
_cell.angle_gamma   90.00
#
_symmetry.space_group_name_H-M   'P 1'
#
loop_
_entity.id
_entity.type
_entity.pdbx_description
1 polymer ?
#
loop_
_entity_poly.entity_id
_entity_poly.type
_entity_poly.pdbx_seq_one_letter_code
_entity_poly.pdbx_strand_id
1 'polypeptide(L)' 'MKLGVHVVSFDVDGGAAAIGPTLARVGRAAEDAGVDNLPVMDHYLQLDMAGGAGRPMMEGCTTPASWPPTPTPSSYNYL' A
#
# COMPACT_ATOMS: atom_id res chain seq x y z
N MET A 1 -9.88 -4.22 19.97
CA MET A 1 -8.56 -4.63 19.45
C MET A 1 -8.38 -4.03 18.07
N LYS A 2 -7.14 -3.80 17.64
CA LYS A 2 -6.83 -3.30 16.29
C LYS A 2 -6.03 -4.35 15.51
N LEU A 3 -6.40 -4.62 14.27
CA LEU A 3 -5.73 -5.62 13.42
C LEU A 3 -4.97 -4.95 12.27
N GLY A 4 -3.74 -5.41 12.02
CA GLY A 4 -2.90 -4.94 10.93
C GLY A 4 -2.47 -6.06 9.98
N VAL A 5 -2.31 -5.74 8.69
CA VAL A 5 -1.86 -6.68 7.66
C VAL A 5 -0.64 -6.08 6.94
N HIS A 6 0.50 -6.79 6.94
CA HIS A 6 1.72 -6.30 6.31
C HIS A 6 1.92 -6.92 4.92
N VAL A 7 1.97 -6.10 3.87
CA VAL A 7 2.25 -6.55 2.49
C VAL A 7 3.76 -6.67 2.31
N VAL A 8 4.24 -7.90 2.15
CA VAL A 8 5.69 -8.21 2.09
C VAL A 8 6.19 -8.69 0.72
N SER A 9 5.30 -8.78 -0.27
CA SER A 9 5.63 -9.18 -1.64
C SER A 9 4.78 -8.41 -2.64
N PHE A 10 5.39 -8.06 -3.78
CA PHE A 10 4.73 -7.45 -4.94
C PHE A 10 4.81 -8.33 -6.19
N ASP A 11 5.08 -9.62 -6.00
CA ASP A 11 5.01 -10.61 -7.06
C ASP A 11 3.54 -10.88 -7.39
N VAL A 12 3.04 -10.16 -8.39
CA VAL A 12 1.64 -10.20 -8.82
C VAL A 12 1.55 -10.59 -10.28
N ASP A 13 0.50 -11.34 -10.62
CA ASP A 13 0.20 -11.68 -12.00
C ASP A 13 0.03 -10.39 -12.84
N GLY A 14 0.74 -10.33 -13.97
CA GLY A 14 0.84 -9.11 -14.80
C GLY A 14 2.04 -8.23 -14.49
N GLY A 15 2.89 -8.61 -13.53
CA GLY A 15 4.18 -7.96 -13.26
C GLY A 15 4.06 -6.54 -12.73
N ALA A 16 5.10 -5.73 -12.92
CA ALA A 16 5.22 -4.40 -12.30
C ALA A 16 4.01 -3.47 -12.56
N ALA A 17 3.47 -3.49 -13.79
CA ALA A 17 2.32 -2.66 -14.17
C ALA A 17 1.03 -3.04 -13.41
N ALA A 18 0.90 -4.28 -12.97
CA ALA A 18 -0.27 -4.77 -12.24
C ALA A 18 -0.22 -4.48 -10.74
N ILE A 19 0.92 -4.03 -10.20
CA ILE A 19 1.09 -3.85 -8.75
C ILE A 19 0.16 -2.75 -8.22
N GLY A 20 0.15 -1.56 -8.84
CA GLY A 20 -0.72 -0.46 -8.41
C GLY A 20 -2.20 -0.82 -8.37
N PRO A 21 -2.79 -1.35 -9.46
CA PRO A 21 -4.17 -1.83 -9.47
C PRO A 21 -4.45 -2.94 -8.43
N THR A 22 -3.49 -3.84 -8.21
CA THR A 22 -3.62 -4.91 -7.21
C THR A 22 -3.61 -4.34 -5.79
N LEU A 23 -2.69 -3.43 -5.47
CA LEU A 23 -2.66 -2.78 -4.16
C LEU A 23 -3.93 -1.99 -3.89
N ALA A 24 -4.49 -1.29 -4.89
CA ALA A 24 -5.75 -0.57 -4.73
C ALA A 24 -6.92 -1.51 -4.40
N ARG A 25 -6.93 -2.73 -4.97
CA ARG A 25 -7.91 -3.76 -4.61
C ARG A 25 -7.70 -4.30 -3.19
N VAL A 26 -6.45 -4.54 -2.79
CA VAL A 26 -6.10 -5.00 -1.44
C VAL A 26 -6.49 -3.94 -0.40
N GLY A 27 -6.23 -2.66 -0.67
CA GLY A 27 -6.62 -1.55 0.19
C GLY A 27 -8.12 -1.52 0.46
N ARG A 28 -8.95 -1.58 -0.60
CA ARG A 28 -10.41 -1.67 -0.45
C ARG A 28 -10.85 -2.90 0.34
N ALA A 29 -10.26 -4.06 0.05
CA ALA A 29 -10.60 -5.29 0.78
C ALA A 29 -10.22 -5.21 2.27
N ALA A 30 -9.11 -4.54 2.60
CA ALA A 30 -8.67 -4.32 3.97
C ALA A 30 -9.63 -3.37 4.71
N GLU A 31 -10.10 -2.32 4.05
CA GLU A 31 -11.12 -1.40 4.59
C GLU A 31 -12.44 -2.12 4.85
N ASP A 32 -12.95 -2.87 3.86
CA ASP A 32 -14.20 -3.64 3.97
C ASP A 32 -14.11 -4.69 5.10
N ALA A 33 -12.92 -5.22 5.36
CA ALA A 33 -12.65 -6.17 6.44
C ALA A 33 -12.38 -5.52 7.81
N GLY A 34 -12.33 -4.18 7.89
CA GLY A 34 -12.07 -3.45 9.14
C GLY A 34 -10.62 -3.54 9.64
N VAL A 35 -9.65 -3.71 8.74
CA VAL A 35 -8.22 -3.69 9.07
C VAL A 35 -7.78 -2.25 9.39
N ASP A 36 -7.17 -2.05 10.55
CA ASP A 36 -6.74 -0.74 11.04
C ASP A 36 -5.46 -0.22 10.36
N ASN A 37 -4.60 -1.11 9.84
CA ASN A 37 -3.40 -0.71 9.12
C ASN A 37 -3.00 -1.71 8.02
N LEU A 38 -2.45 -1.15 6.93
CA LEU A 38 -1.92 -1.90 5.81
C LEU A 38 -0.51 -1.39 5.44
N PRO A 39 0.52 -1.61 6.29
CA PRO A 39 1.90 -1.27 5.95
C PRO A 39 2.41 -2.09 4.77
N VAL A 40 3.41 -1.56 4.09
CA VAL A 40 4.12 -2.24 3.00
C VAL A 40 5.60 -2.38 3.33
N MET A 41 6.20 -3.46 2.84
CA MET A 41 7.65 -3.66 2.93
C MET A 41 8.36 -2.65 2.01
N ASP A 42 9.28 -1.87 2.57
CA ASP A 42 10.09 -0.88 1.85
C ASP A 42 11.57 -1.12 2.15
N HIS A 43 12.29 -1.62 1.14
CA HIS A 43 13.73 -1.81 1.22
C HIS A 43 14.39 -1.18 0.00
N TYR A 44 15.27 -0.22 0.22
CA TYR A 44 16.02 0.44 -0.85
C TYR A 44 16.95 -0.52 -1.61
N LEU A 45 17.45 -1.57 -0.95
CA LEU A 45 18.19 -2.67 -1.56
C LEU A 45 17.41 -3.97 -1.34
N GLN A 46 17.25 -4.75 -2.39
CA GLN A 46 16.53 -6.00 -2.30
C GLN A 46 17.31 -7.01 -1.44
N LEU A 47 16.65 -7.58 -0.43
CA LEU A 47 17.21 -8.67 0.36
C LEU A 47 17.32 -9.91 -0.55
N ASP A 48 18.49 -10.52 -0.64
CA ASP A 48 18.70 -11.74 -1.44
C ASP A 48 17.75 -12.87 -1.03
N MET A 49 17.48 -13.00 0.28
CA MET A 49 16.53 -13.98 0.83
C MET A 49 15.06 -13.68 0.48
N ALA A 50 14.74 -12.45 0.07
CA ALA A 50 13.40 -12.03 -0.36
C ALA A 50 13.28 -11.99 -1.91
N GLY A 51 14.16 -12.73 -2.61
CA GLY A 51 14.01 -13.05 -4.02
C GLY A 51 14.88 -12.24 -4.99
N GLY A 52 15.84 -11.46 -4.47
CA GLY A 52 16.95 -10.87 -5.23
C GLY A 52 16.56 -9.78 -6.26
N ALA A 53 17.49 -8.89 -6.60
CA ALA A 53 17.28 -7.61 -7.30
C ALA A 53 16.44 -7.61 -8.60
N GLY A 54 16.09 -8.76 -9.16
CA GLY A 54 15.26 -8.89 -10.36
C GLY A 54 13.75 -8.97 -10.13
N ARG A 55 13.26 -9.01 -8.88
CA ARG A 55 11.81 -9.01 -8.61
C ARG A 55 11.26 -7.59 -8.47
N PRO A 56 9.97 -7.38 -8.76
CA PRO A 56 9.36 -6.06 -8.61
C PRO A 56 9.39 -5.60 -7.15
N MET A 57 9.87 -4.38 -6.92
CA MET A 57 9.89 -3.70 -5.62
C MET A 57 9.45 -2.25 -5.79
N MET A 58 8.77 -1.72 -4.77
CA MET A 58 8.19 -0.38 -4.79
C MET A 58 8.91 0.51 -3.78
N GLU A 59 9.28 1.74 -4.14
CA GLU A 59 9.77 2.73 -3.18
C GLU A 59 8.59 3.26 -2.34
N GLY A 60 8.63 3.05 -1.01
CA GLY A 60 7.51 3.29 -0.10
C GLY A 60 6.93 4.72 -0.09
N CYS A 61 7.67 5.71 -0.61
CA CYS A 61 7.24 7.11 -0.68
C CYS A 61 6.08 7.40 -1.64
N THR A 62 5.82 6.55 -2.64
CA THR A 62 4.71 6.77 -3.61
C THR A 62 3.44 6.00 -3.28
N THR A 63 3.51 5.04 -2.36
CA THR A 63 2.41 4.11 -2.04
C THR A 63 1.20 4.78 -1.34
N PRO A 64 1.38 5.67 -0.34
CA PRO A 64 0.24 6.32 0.34
C PRO A 64 -0.40 7.47 -0.46
N ALA A 65 0.30 8.03 -1.46
CA ALA A 65 -0.12 9.25 -2.13
C ALA A 65 -1.40 9.10 -2.98
N SER A 66 -1.91 7.88 -3.16
CA SER A 66 -3.06 7.59 -4.03
C SER A 66 -4.32 7.11 -3.31
N TRP A 67 -4.35 7.01 -1.96
CA TRP A 67 -5.55 6.53 -1.28
C TRP A 67 -5.77 7.01 0.17
N PRO A 68 -6.99 7.46 0.55
CA PRO A 68 -8.13 7.88 -0.29
C PRO A 68 -8.08 9.39 -0.62
N PRO A 69 -8.78 9.87 -1.68
CA PRO A 69 -8.94 11.31 -1.91
C PRO A 69 -9.82 11.91 -0.80
N THR A 70 -9.39 13.04 -0.23
CA THR A 70 -10.19 13.85 0.68
C THR A 70 -11.38 14.46 -0.07
N PRO A 71 -12.65 14.15 0.30
CA PRO A 71 -13.74 15.06 0.01
C PRO A 71 -13.65 16.22 1.00
N THR A 72 -13.39 17.43 0.52
CA THR A 72 -13.57 18.63 1.33
C THR A 72 -15.05 19.04 1.32
N PRO A 73 -15.70 19.09 2.49
CA PRO A 73 -16.72 20.09 2.71
C PRO A 73 -16.34 21.04 3.85
N SER A 74 -16.34 22.32 3.50
CA SER A 74 -16.70 23.52 4.27
C SER A 74 -16.55 23.54 5.80
N SER A 75 -15.92 24.62 6.24
CA SER A 75 -16.10 25.37 7.49
C SER A 75 -15.64 24.74 8.80
N TYR A 76 -14.48 25.19 9.29
CA TYR A 76 -14.33 25.54 10.70
C TYR A 76 -13.72 26.94 10.84
N ASN A 77 -14.50 27.79 11.51
CA ASN A 77 -14.22 29.16 11.91
C ASN A 77 -13.49 29.09 13.26
N TYR A 78 -12.34 29.76 13.42
CA TYR A 78 -11.68 29.88 14.73
C TYR A 78 -12.16 31.17 15.41
N LEU A 79 -12.65 31.03 16.65
CA LEU A 79 -12.47 32.04 17.69
C LEU A 79 -11.04 31.93 18.22
#